data_AF-A0A1I7T5A5-F1
#
_entry.id   AF-A0A1I7T5A5-F1
#
_cell.length_a   1.000
_cell.length_b   1.000
_cell.length_c   1.000
_cell.angle_alpha   90.00
_cell.angle_beta   90.00
_cell.angle_gamma   90.00
#
_symmetry.space_group_name_H-M   'P 1'
#
loop_
_entity.id
_entity.type
_entity.pdbx_description
1 polymer ?
#
loop_
_entity_poly.entity_id
_entity_poly.type
_entity_poly.pdbx_seq_one_letter_code
_entity_poly.pdbx_strand_id
1 'polypeptide(L)'
;MFREKDVSTRLIRPTITEIHVDKLALFVERWNHDWEIDGSVQIFDEGIAQYMLTDVESHYKYFAALILSKPSLRCRIVKEEPRDELEEQENRIVLLGGEKLDNKSHGSIEFLKNILHKRGYRFE
;
A
#
# COMPACT_ATOMS: atom_id res chain seq x y z
N MET A 1 -9.13 -12.98 19.47
CA MET A 1 -8.66 -13.75 18.30
C MET A 1 -8.76 -12.82 17.11
N PHE A 2 -7.64 -12.41 16.53
CA PHE A 2 -7.64 -11.57 15.33
C PHE A 2 -8.04 -12.43 14.13
N ARG A 3 -8.84 -11.89 13.21
CA ARG A 3 -9.25 -12.61 12.01
C ARG A 3 -8.23 -12.34 10.92
N GLU A 4 -7.58 -13.38 10.40
CA GLU A 4 -6.60 -13.26 9.34
C GLU A 4 -7.13 -13.85 8.03
N LYS A 5 -6.69 -13.28 6.91
CA LYS A 5 -7.13 -13.70 5.58
C LYS A 5 -6.07 -13.39 4.53
N ASP A 6 -5.92 -14.28 3.56
CA ASP A 6 -5.16 -13.98 2.35
C ASP A 6 -6.00 -13.11 1.43
N VAL A 7 -5.50 -11.90 1.16
CA VAL A 7 -6.21 -10.89 0.38
C VAL A 7 -5.41 -10.56 -0.87
N SER A 8 -6.08 -10.59 -2.02
CA SER A 8 -5.48 -10.15 -3.26
C SER A 8 -5.09 -8.68 -3.16
N THR A 9 -3.88 -8.33 -3.61
CA THR A 9 -3.43 -6.94 -3.63
C THR A 9 -4.29 -6.04 -4.50
N ARG A 10 -5.18 -6.60 -5.35
CA ARG A 10 -6.16 -5.84 -6.15
C ARG A 10 -7.39 -5.39 -5.37
N LEU A 11 -7.70 -6.06 -4.26
CA LEU A 11 -8.86 -5.78 -3.42
C LEU A 11 -8.50 -4.86 -2.24
N ILE A 12 -7.23 -4.57 -2.06
CA ILE A 12 -6.72 -3.67 -1.02
C ILE A 12 -6.64 -2.26 -1.60
N ARG A 13 -7.12 -1.27 -0.86
CA ARG A 13 -7.00 0.14 -1.18
C ARG A 13 -6.26 0.92 -0.08
N PRO A 14 -5.31 1.80 -0.44
CA PRO A 14 -4.73 2.75 0.50
C PRO A 14 -5.78 3.77 0.95
N THR A 15 -5.51 4.39 2.10
CA THR A 15 -6.30 5.48 2.70
C THR A 15 -5.46 6.73 2.95
N ILE A 16 -4.12 6.65 2.87
CA ILE A 16 -3.21 7.81 3.02
C ILE A 16 -2.90 8.49 1.69
N THR A 17 -2.76 9.81 1.74
CA THR A 17 -2.50 10.67 0.57
C THR A 17 -1.00 10.87 0.31
N GLU A 18 -0.16 10.76 1.34
CA GLU A 18 1.27 11.05 1.23
C GLU A 18 2.11 9.76 1.20
N ILE A 19 3.01 9.66 0.22
CA ILE A 19 3.98 8.56 0.12
C ILE A 19 5.40 9.13 0.14
N HIS A 20 6.15 8.84 1.21
CA HIS A 20 7.57 9.15 1.27
C HIS A 20 8.36 8.12 0.45
N VAL A 21 8.83 8.53 -0.72
CA VAL A 21 9.46 7.61 -1.68
C VAL A 21 10.78 7.04 -1.17
N ASP A 22 11.55 7.81 -0.39
CA ASP A 22 12.80 7.34 0.23
C ASP A 22 12.54 6.22 1.25
N LYS A 23 11.46 6.36 2.03
CA LYS A 23 11.04 5.33 2.99
C LYS A 23 10.52 4.10 2.25
N LEU A 24 9.71 4.28 1.21
CA LEU A 24 9.21 3.18 0.41
C LEU A 24 10.33 2.37 -0.25
N ALA A 25 11.37 3.05 -0.76
CA ALA A 25 12.54 2.39 -1.33
C ALA A 25 13.21 1.43 -0.33
N LEU A 26 13.32 1.82 0.95
CA LEU A 26 13.85 0.95 2.02
C LEU A 26 12.99 -0.28 2.27
N PHE A 27 11.65 -0.18 2.18
CA PHE A 27 10.75 -1.34 2.31
C PHE A 27 10.90 -2.32 1.15
N VAL A 28 11.12 -1.81 -0.06
CA VAL A 28 11.37 -2.63 -1.25
C VAL A 28 12.74 -3.31 -1.17
N GLU A 29 13.78 -2.57 -0.79
CA GLU A 29 15.15 -3.11 -0.66
C GLU A 29 15.24 -4.16 0.44
N ARG A 30 14.60 -3.92 1.58
CA ARG A 30 14.64 -4.77 2.77
C ARG A 30 13.38 -5.61 2.94
N TRP A 31 12.75 -5.97 1.82
CA TRP A 31 11.52 -6.76 1.84
C TRP A 31 11.71 -8.03 2.66
N ASN A 32 10.88 -8.20 3.70
CA ASN A 32 10.86 -9.43 4.47
C ASN A 32 9.76 -10.35 3.95
N HIS A 33 10.11 -11.56 3.53
CA HIS A 33 9.16 -12.58 3.07
C HIS A 33 8.12 -12.96 4.13
N ASP A 34 8.44 -12.81 5.42
CA ASP A 34 7.48 -13.05 6.49
C ASP A 34 6.27 -12.12 6.40
N TRP A 35 6.42 -10.90 5.87
CA TRP A 35 5.31 -9.95 5.70
C TRP A 35 4.23 -10.45 4.73
N GLU A 36 4.55 -11.45 3.90
CA GLU A 36 3.57 -12.07 3.00
C GLU A 36 2.62 -13.02 3.75
N ILE A 37 3.02 -13.52 4.92
CA ILE A 37 2.35 -14.62 5.64
C ILE A 37 2.07 -14.34 7.13
N ASP A 38 2.67 -13.31 7.72
CA ASP A 38 2.63 -13.05 9.17
C ASP A 38 1.38 -12.30 9.65
N GLY A 39 0.53 -11.83 8.74
CA GLY A 39 -0.66 -11.06 9.09
C GLY A 39 -0.34 -9.66 9.63
N SER A 40 0.86 -9.13 9.38
CA SER A 40 1.28 -7.82 9.88
C SER A 40 0.67 -6.65 9.11
N VAL A 41 0.08 -6.89 7.95
CA VAL A 41 -0.70 -5.89 7.20
C VAL A 41 -2.11 -5.84 7.74
N GLN A 42 -2.51 -4.70 8.28
CA GLN A 42 -3.82 -4.48 8.88
C GLN A 42 -4.78 -3.87 7.87
N ILE A 43 -5.98 -4.46 7.80
CA ILE A 43 -7.02 -4.04 6.89
C ILE A 43 -8.38 -4.01 7.57
N PHE A 44 -9.26 -3.11 7.13
CA PHE A 44 -10.67 -3.08 7.50
C PHE A 44 -11.50 -3.64 6.33
N ASP A 45 -12.53 -4.44 6.63
CA ASP A 45 -13.42 -5.04 5.63
C ASP A 45 -14.65 -4.14 5.43
N GLU A 46 -14.76 -3.52 4.25
CA GLU A 46 -15.86 -2.60 3.91
C GLU A 46 -17.18 -3.35 3.60
N GLY A 47 -17.15 -4.68 3.54
CA GLY A 47 -18.33 -5.50 3.24
C GLY A 47 -18.67 -5.59 1.74
N ILE A 48 -17.99 -4.82 0.88
CA ILE A 48 -18.16 -4.83 -0.59
C ILE A 48 -17.00 -5.53 -1.33
N ALA A 49 -16.38 -6.52 -0.68
CA ALA A 49 -15.20 -7.24 -1.18
C ALA A 49 -13.98 -6.33 -1.48
N GLN A 50 -13.93 -5.16 -0.85
CA GLN A 50 -12.77 -4.27 -0.79
C GLN A 50 -12.30 -4.11 0.66
N TYR A 51 -11.01 -3.82 0.81
CA TYR A 51 -10.37 -3.71 2.11
C TYR A 51 -9.52 -2.45 2.21
N MET A 52 -9.73 -1.67 3.27
CA MET A 52 -9.00 -0.44 3.55
C MET A 52 -7.77 -0.72 4.39
N LEU A 53 -6.63 -0.15 4.04
CA LEU A 53 -5.46 -0.18 4.91
C LEU A 53 -5.67 0.75 6.11
N THR A 54 -5.31 0.27 7.30
CA THR A 54 -5.67 0.96 8.55
C THR A 54 -4.53 1.71 9.22
N ASP A 55 -3.28 1.39 8.90
CA ASP A 55 -2.11 2.01 9.50
C ASP A 55 -1.01 2.29 8.48
N VAL A 56 -0.13 3.24 8.80
CA VAL A 56 0.94 3.72 7.92
C VAL A 56 1.90 2.60 7.52
N GLU A 57 2.27 1.68 8.42
CA GLU A 57 3.21 0.61 8.11
C GLU A 57 2.63 -0.38 7.09
N SER A 58 1.36 -0.73 7.26
CA SER A 58 0.59 -1.56 6.34
C SER A 58 0.55 -0.96 4.93
N HIS A 59 0.45 0.38 4.81
CA HIS A 59 0.54 1.07 3.53
C HIS A 59 1.90 0.87 2.86
N TYR A 60 3.01 1.07 3.57
CA TYR A 60 4.34 0.88 3.00
C TYR A 60 4.59 -0.57 2.59
N LYS A 61 4.17 -1.55 3.41
CA LYS A 61 4.23 -2.97 3.04
C LYS A 61 3.42 -3.26 1.79
N TYR A 62 2.21 -2.72 1.70
CA TYR A 62 1.35 -2.87 0.52
C TYR A 62 1.96 -2.24 -0.74
N PHE A 63 2.44 -1.00 -0.68
CA PHE A 63 3.07 -0.35 -1.82
C PHE A 63 4.34 -1.08 -2.28
N ALA A 64 5.16 -1.54 -1.34
CA ALA A 64 6.33 -2.36 -1.64
C ALA A 64 5.91 -3.70 -2.28
N ALA A 65 4.85 -4.34 -1.78
CA ALA A 65 4.29 -5.55 -2.37
C ALA A 65 3.81 -5.32 -3.81
N LEU A 66 3.18 -4.18 -4.11
CA LEU A 66 2.79 -3.81 -5.48
C LEU A 66 4.02 -3.67 -6.39
N ILE A 67 5.06 -2.97 -5.93
CA ILE A 67 6.32 -2.81 -6.67
C ILE A 67 6.96 -4.18 -6.96
N LEU A 68 6.97 -5.06 -5.97
CA LEU A 68 7.49 -6.42 -6.07
C LEU A 68 6.52 -7.40 -6.75
N SER A 69 5.42 -6.90 -7.33
CA SER A 69 4.42 -7.67 -8.08
C SER A 69 3.81 -8.84 -7.30
N LYS A 70 3.62 -8.67 -5.99
CA LYS A 70 3.01 -9.69 -5.12
C LYS A 70 1.51 -9.80 -5.40
N PRO A 71 0.97 -11.02 -5.63
CA PRO A 71 -0.43 -11.21 -6.00
C PRO A 71 -1.39 -11.06 -4.81
N SER A 72 -0.92 -11.37 -3.60
CA SER A 72 -1.69 -11.37 -2.36
C SER A 72 -0.79 -11.14 -1.15
N LEU A 73 -1.41 -10.76 -0.04
CA LEU A 73 -0.78 -10.64 1.27
C LEU A 73 -1.68 -11.29 2.32
N ARG A 74 -1.09 -11.95 3.31
CA ARG A 74 -1.79 -12.35 4.52
C ARG A 74 -2.03 -11.11 5.37
N CYS A 75 -3.29 -10.76 5.57
CA CYS A 75 -3.68 -9.56 6.29
C CYS A 75 -4.47 -9.89 7.56
N ARG A 76 -4.37 -9.02 8.56
CA ARG A 76 -5.20 -9.02 9.75
C ARG A 76 -6.37 -8.07 9.57
N ILE A 77 -7.58 -8.60 9.72
CA ILE A 77 -8.81 -7.83 9.67
C ILE A 77 -9.04 -7.17 11.04
N VAL A 78 -9.04 -5.85 11.05
CA VAL A 78 -9.39 -5.03 12.22
C VAL A 78 -10.86 -4.62 12.16
N LYS A 79 -11.40 -4.23 13.32
CA LYS A 79 -12.81 -3.83 13.45
C LYS A 79 -13.03 -2.34 13.29
N GLU A 80 -11.97 -1.56 13.43
CA GLU A 80 -12.02 -0.11 13.39
C GLU A 80 -11.83 0.35 11.95
N GLU A 81 -12.78 1.16 11.49
CA GLU A 81 -12.74 1.78 10.17
C GLU A 81 -11.70 2.92 10.19
N PRO A 82 -10.71 2.89 9.28
CA PRO A 82 -9.74 3.96 9.21
C PRO A 82 -10.36 5.19 8.54
N ARG A 83 -9.79 6.37 8.82
CA ARG A 83 -10.13 7.56 8.06
C ARG A 83 -9.56 7.44 6.64
N ASP A 84 -10.39 7.76 5.65
CA ASP A 84 -10.03 7.72 4.25
C ASP A 84 -9.64 9.11 3.73
N GLU A 85 -8.37 9.48 3.93
CA GLU A 85 -7.87 10.77 3.45
C GLU A 85 -7.81 10.84 1.92
N LEU A 86 -7.70 9.69 1.25
CA LEU A 86 -7.68 9.63 -0.21
C LEU A 86 -9.04 9.91 -0.82
N GLU A 87 -10.13 9.38 -0.26
CA GLU A 87 -11.48 9.71 -0.71
C GLU A 87 -11.76 11.22 -0.52
N GLU A 88 -11.33 11.80 0.61
CA GLU A 88 -11.46 13.24 0.89
C GLU A 88 -10.68 14.12 -0.13
N GLN A 89 -9.58 13.61 -0.70
CA GLN A 89 -8.74 14.30 -1.68
C GLN A 89 -8.94 13.85 -3.13
N GLU A 90 -10.10 13.27 -3.45
CA GLU A 90 -10.43 12.81 -4.81
C GLU A 90 -9.39 11.82 -5.40
N ASN A 91 -8.87 10.92 -4.56
CA ASN A 91 -7.85 9.92 -4.89
C ASN A 91 -6.51 10.49 -5.38
N ARG A 92 -6.14 11.68 -4.92
CA ARG A 92 -4.83 12.30 -5.21
C ARG A 92 -3.78 11.85 -4.21
N ILE A 93 -2.65 11.41 -4.75
CA ILE A 93 -1.48 10.98 -3.99
C ILE A 93 -0.34 11.98 -4.22
N VAL A 94 0.24 12.45 -3.13
CA VAL A 94 1.44 13.30 -3.13
C VAL A 94 2.65 12.43 -2.85
N LEU A 95 3.62 12.47 -3.76
CA LEU A 95 4.91 11.81 -3.55
C LEU A 95 5.88 12.79 -2.88
N LEU A 96 6.32 12.45 -1.67
CA LEU A 96 7.24 13.26 -0.88
C LEU A 96 8.66 12.70 -0.95
N GLY A 97 9.64 13.58 -1.16
CA GLY A 97 11.05 13.22 -1.32
C GLY A 97 11.41 12.88 -2.77
N GLY A 98 12.48 12.12 -2.98
CA GLY A 98 12.82 11.63 -4.32
C GLY A 98 14.02 12.28 -4.99
N GLU A 99 14.50 13.42 -4.48
CA GLU A 99 15.63 14.17 -5.06
C GLU A 99 16.96 13.38 -5.07
N LYS A 100 17.05 12.30 -4.28
CA LYS A 100 18.24 11.47 -4.13
C LYS A 100 18.03 10.00 -4.51
N LEU A 101 16.92 9.66 -5.17
CA LEU A 101 16.68 8.29 -5.58
C LEU A 101 17.67 7.88 -6.68
N ASP A 102 18.14 6.64 -6.60
CA ASP A 102 18.89 6.04 -7.69
C ASP A 102 17.95 5.67 -8.86
N ASN A 103 18.53 5.39 -10.03
CA ASN A 103 17.77 5.04 -11.23
C ASN A 103 16.85 3.82 -11.01
N LYS A 104 17.26 2.88 -10.16
CA LYS A 104 16.45 1.69 -9.84
C LYS A 104 15.21 2.06 -9.05
N SER A 105 15.36 2.85 -7.99
CA SER A 105 14.23 3.29 -7.17
C SER A 105 13.28 4.18 -7.97
N HIS A 106 13.80 5.04 -8.84
CA HIS A 106 12.97 5.79 -9.80
C HIS A 106 12.09 4.87 -10.66
N GLY A 107 12.66 3.80 -11.23
CA GLY A 107 11.90 2.82 -12.00
C GLY A 107 10.81 2.12 -11.18
N SER A 108 11.09 1.79 -9.92
CA SER A 108 10.12 1.20 -9.00
C SER A 108 8.96 2.14 -8.67
N ILE A 109 9.23 3.43 -8.44
CA ILE A 109 8.19 4.42 -8.15
C ILE A 109 7.31 4.67 -9.38
N GLU A 110 7.89 4.76 -10.57
CA GLU A 110 7.10 4.90 -11.81
C GLU A 110 6.25 3.66 -12.09
N PHE A 111 6.76 2.46 -11.78
CA PHE A 111 5.95 1.25 -11.85
C PHE A 111 4.76 1.28 -10.88
N LEU A 112 4.98 1.71 -9.64
CA LEU A 112 3.90 1.89 -8.67
C LEU A 112 2.85 2.89 -9.16
N LYS A 113 3.28 4.05 -9.67
CA LYS A 113 2.39 5.08 -10.23
C LYS A 113 1.51 4.49 -11.33
N ASN A 114 2.09 3.71 -12.24
CA ASN A 114 1.34 3.06 -13.31
C ASN A 114 0.28 2.07 -12.79
N ILE A 115 0.58 1.31 -11.73
CA ILE A 115 -0.39 0.39 -11.12
C ILE A 115 -1.54 1.18 -10.48
N LEU A 116 -1.22 2.19 -9.68
CA LEU A 116 -2.20 2.98 -8.96
C LEU A 116 -3.05 3.85 -9.90
N HIS A 117 -2.46 4.39 -10.97
CA HIS A 117 -3.20 5.11 -12.00
C HIS A 117 -4.25 4.23 -12.68
N LYS A 118 -3.91 2.97 -13.00
CA LYS A 118 -4.88 1.98 -13.53
C LYS A 118 -6.01 1.65 -12.55
N ARG A 119 -5.82 1.94 -11.27
CA ARG A 119 -6.80 1.75 -10.19
C ARG A 119 -7.56 3.02 -9.84
N GLY A 120 -7.34 4.12 -10.56
CA GLY A 120 -8.09 5.38 -10.40
C GLY A 120 -7.40 6.45 -9.56
N TYR A 121 -6.18 6.19 -9.05
CA TYR A 121 -5.42 7.18 -8.29
C TYR A 121 -4.70 8.17 -9.21
N ARG A 122 -4.59 9.42 -8.76
CA ARG A 122 -3.88 10.50 -9.45
C ARG A 122 -2.65 10.90 -8.64
N PHE A 123 -1.66 11.46 -9.32
CA PHE A 123 -0.43 11.92 -8.69
C PHE A 123 -0.24 13.41 -8.98
N GLU A 124 0.20 14.15 -7.96
CA GLU A 124 0.67 15.53 -8.09
C GLU A 124 2.21 15.59 -8.16
#